data_AF-A0A6G0UE21-F1
#
_entry.id   AF-A0A6G0UE21-F1
#
_cell.length_a   1.000
_cell.length_b   1.000
_cell.length_c   1.000
_cell.angle_alpha   90.00
_cell.angle_beta   90.00
_cell.angle_gamma   90.00
#
_symmetry.space_group_name_H-M   'P 1'
#
loop_
_entity.id
_entity.type
_entity.pdbx_description
1 polymer ?
#
loop_
_entity_poly.entity_id
_entity_poly.type
_entity_poly.pdbx_seq_one_letter_code
_entity_poly.pdbx_strand_id
1 'polypeptide(L)'
;METIPKKHKVWITLAMSFSPNYIILAAIAYFAHDWRTLLRVISVLNILTLIFLSLAYESPRWFIQKGALKEAKETYEKIEKWNGTTSPERQKVLEQLIQKEVLFLEKKKQSKKYYFYHLFYTWNMLKYNLVISFSLLCTGTTNYALIFNIEKLSGSVYLNNVIFGVIRYFFNIVYGIIDYNCPSIGRKHIHRWAISFIIAMLLFVFVTKALGKYFSVNYNSPKSSEKFEFRVSK
;
A
#
# COMPACT_ATOMS: atom_id res chain seq x y z
N MET A 1 -11.01 -7.17 -4.28
CA MET A 1 -11.36 -5.73 -4.43
C MET A 1 -12.55 -5.46 -5.35
N GLU A 2 -12.98 -6.41 -6.17
CA GLU A 2 -14.17 -6.24 -7.03
C GLU A 2 -15.50 -6.35 -6.25
N THR A 3 -15.47 -7.08 -5.12
CA THR A 3 -16.61 -7.31 -4.23
C THR A 3 -16.92 -6.13 -3.30
N ILE A 4 -16.05 -5.12 -3.22
CA ILE A 4 -16.21 -3.98 -2.32
C ILE A 4 -16.91 -2.83 -3.05
N PRO A 5 -17.99 -2.25 -2.49
CA PRO A 5 -18.67 -1.09 -3.07
C PRO A 5 -17.73 0.09 -3.32
N LYS A 6 -17.92 0.81 -4.43
CA LYS A 6 -17.03 1.90 -4.88
C LYS A 6 -16.78 2.98 -3.81
N LYS A 7 -17.80 3.31 -3.01
CA LYS A 7 -17.71 4.31 -1.92
C LYS A 7 -16.81 3.85 -0.77
N HIS A 8 -16.84 2.56 -0.45
CA HIS A 8 -16.09 2.01 0.69
C HIS A 8 -14.74 1.39 0.30
N LYS A 9 -14.47 1.30 -1.01
CA LYS A 9 -13.31 0.60 -1.55
C LYS A 9 -11.98 1.10 -0.98
N VAL A 10 -11.79 2.41 -0.89
CA VAL A 10 -10.49 2.98 -0.52
C VAL A 10 -10.21 2.83 0.97
N TRP A 11 -11.11 3.29 1.85
CA TRP A 11 -10.88 3.19 3.29
C TRP A 11 -10.80 1.73 3.78
N ILE A 12 -11.62 0.82 3.25
CA ILE A 12 -11.54 -0.62 3.61
C ILE A 12 -10.18 -1.19 3.18
N THR A 13 -9.73 -0.86 1.97
CA THR A 13 -8.43 -1.33 1.47
C THR A 13 -7.27 -0.81 2.32
N LEU A 14 -7.35 0.44 2.77
CA LEU A 14 -6.31 1.06 3.60
C LEU A 14 -6.30 0.49 5.02
N ALA A 15 -7.49 0.24 5.59
CA ALA A 15 -7.62 -0.38 6.91
C ALA A 15 -7.09 -1.82 6.90
N MET A 16 -7.38 -2.60 5.86
CA MET A 16 -6.89 -3.98 5.70
C MET A 16 -5.52 -4.07 4.98
N SER A 17 -4.79 -2.96 4.88
CA SER A 17 -3.50 -2.92 4.19
C SER A 17 -2.40 -3.66 4.96
N PHE A 18 -1.16 -3.60 4.45
CA PHE A 18 0.01 -4.20 5.11
C PHE A 18 0.33 -3.63 6.51
N SER A 19 -0.19 -2.47 6.87
CA SER A 19 0.22 -1.76 8.10
C SER A 19 -0.15 -2.47 9.40
N PRO A 20 -1.40 -2.96 9.63
CA PRO A 20 -1.71 -3.78 10.79
C PRO A 20 -0.84 -5.03 10.89
N ASN A 21 -0.42 -5.61 9.76
CA ASN A 21 0.42 -6.81 9.75
C ASN A 21 1.79 -6.55 10.38
N TYR A 22 2.35 -5.33 10.26
CA TYR A 22 3.62 -5.00 10.93
C TYR A 22 3.49 -5.07 12.46
N ILE A 23 2.37 -4.59 13.00
CA ILE A 23 2.10 -4.59 14.45
C ILE A 23 1.91 -6.02 14.95
N ILE A 24 1.07 -6.80 14.27
CA ILE A 24 0.78 -8.20 14.63
C ILE A 24 2.06 -9.04 14.52
N LEU A 25 2.82 -8.88 13.44
CA LEU A 25 4.05 -9.63 13.22
C LEU A 25 5.12 -9.28 14.26
N ALA A 26 5.26 -8.01 14.62
CA ALA A 26 6.20 -7.59 15.67
C ALA A 26 5.82 -8.15 17.04
N ALA A 27 4.52 -8.21 17.36
CA ALA A 27 4.05 -8.84 18.59
C ALA A 27 4.35 -10.35 18.62
N ILE A 28 4.04 -11.07 17.53
CA ILE A 28 4.37 -12.51 17.43
C ILE A 28 5.88 -12.72 17.54
N ALA A 29 6.67 -11.89 16.86
CA ALA A 29 8.13 -11.99 16.89
C ALA A 29 8.70 -11.74 18.30
N TYR A 30 8.11 -10.81 19.06
CA TYR A 30 8.47 -10.58 20.46
C TYR A 30 8.23 -11.84 21.32
N PHE A 31 7.10 -12.54 21.14
CA PHE A 31 6.81 -13.77 21.89
C PHE A 31 7.57 -15.00 21.39
N ALA A 32 7.94 -15.04 20.11
CA ALA A 32 8.58 -16.21 19.51
C ALA A 32 10.02 -16.43 19.98
N HIS A 33 10.73 -15.34 20.36
CA HIS A 33 12.13 -15.27 20.81
C HIS A 33 13.21 -15.80 19.83
N ASP A 34 12.91 -16.87 19.07
CA ASP A 34 13.74 -17.49 18.05
C ASP A 34 13.08 -17.39 16.66
N TRP A 35 13.90 -17.17 15.62
CA TRP A 35 13.44 -17.01 14.24
C TRP A 35 12.82 -18.30 13.69
N ARG A 36 13.25 -19.48 14.17
CA ARG A 36 12.65 -20.76 13.77
C ARG A 36 11.24 -20.93 14.32
N THR A 37 11.03 -20.53 15.58
CA THR A 37 9.69 -20.53 16.20
C THR A 37 8.79 -19.53 15.50
N LEU A 38 9.30 -18.34 15.17
CA LEU A 38 8.56 -17.35 14.39
C LEU A 38 8.12 -17.89 13.03
N LEU A 39 9.02 -18.55 12.30
CA LEU A 39 8.68 -19.19 11.01
C LEU A 39 7.58 -20.24 11.18
N ARG A 40 7.68 -21.13 12.18
CA ARG A 40 6.64 -22.14 12.45
C ARG A 40 5.28 -21.51 12.70
N VAL A 41 5.21 -20.48 13.54
CA VAL A 41 3.95 -19.77 13.85
C VAL A 41 3.37 -19.12 12.60
N ILE A 42 4.20 -18.45 11.80
CA ILE A 42 3.77 -17.83 10.53
C ILE A 42 3.29 -18.89 9.54
N SER A 43 3.98 -20.03 9.44
CA SER A 43 3.55 -21.15 8.57
C SER A 43 2.18 -21.68 8.97
N VAL A 44 1.92 -21.85 10.27
CA VAL A 44 0.59 -22.29 10.76
C VAL A 44 -0.48 -21.25 10.45
N LEU A 45 -0.21 -19.96 10.64
CA LEU A 45 -1.13 -18.89 10.25
C LEU A 45 -1.44 -18.89 8.75
N ASN A 46 -0.45 -19.20 7.90
CA ASN A 46 -0.67 -19.34 6.46
C ASN A 46 -1.51 -20.57 6.08
N ILE A 47 -1.42 -21.67 6.84
CA ILE A 47 -2.29 -22.82 6.60
C ILE A 47 -3.75 -22.44 6.91
N LEU A 48 -3.99 -21.68 7.98
CA LEU A 48 -5.33 -21.17 8.29
C LEU A 48 -5.88 -20.27 7.17
N THR A 49 -5.06 -19.40 6.58
CA THR A 49 -5.51 -18.56 5.46
C THR A 49 -5.84 -19.37 4.21
N LEU A 50 -5.14 -20.48 3.95
CA LEU A 50 -5.48 -21.40 2.86
C LEU A 50 -6.83 -22.10 3.10
N ILE A 51 -7.13 -22.46 4.34
CA ILE A 51 -8.45 -22.99 4.71
C ILE A 51 -9.51 -21.92 4.46
N PHE A 52 -9.33 -20.69 4.94
CA PHE A 52 -10.30 -19.62 4.67
C PHE A 52 -10.46 -19.31 3.17
N LEU A 53 -9.40 -19.45 2.38
CA LEU A 53 -9.47 -19.29 0.94
C LEU A 53 -10.32 -20.39 0.27
N SER A 54 -10.27 -21.63 0.76
CA SER A 54 -11.09 -22.71 0.21
C SER A 54 -12.58 -22.57 0.56
N LEU A 55 -12.89 -21.90 1.67
CA LEU A 55 -14.26 -21.53 2.05
C LEU A 55 -14.79 -20.29 1.32
N ALA A 56 -13.91 -19.49 0.69
CA ALA A 56 -14.32 -18.26 0.01
C ALA A 56 -15.09 -18.58 -1.28
N TYR A 57 -16.26 -17.95 -1.45
CA TYR A 57 -16.98 -18.00 -2.71
C TYR A 57 -16.21 -17.28 -3.81
N GLU A 58 -16.22 -17.85 -5.01
CA GLU A 58 -15.61 -17.19 -6.15
C GLU A 58 -16.35 -15.93 -6.58
N SER A 59 -15.64 -15.01 -7.25
CA SER A 59 -16.24 -13.75 -7.70
C SER A 59 -17.30 -14.00 -8.78
N PRO A 60 -18.57 -13.57 -8.60
CA PRO A 60 -19.60 -13.74 -9.62
C PRO A 60 -19.24 -13.09 -10.96
N ARG A 61 -18.45 -12.01 -10.94
CA ARG A 61 -17.95 -11.35 -12.15
C ARG A 61 -17.04 -12.23 -13.00
N TRP A 62 -16.25 -13.09 -12.36
CA TRP A 62 -15.37 -14.01 -13.08
C TRP A 62 -16.16 -15.02 -13.91
N PHE A 63 -17.24 -15.56 -13.34
CA PHE A 63 -18.17 -16.43 -14.06
C PHE A 63 -18.86 -15.70 -15.23
N ILE A 64 -19.31 -14.46 -15.03
CA ILE A 64 -19.90 -13.64 -16.09
C ILE A 64 -18.89 -13.39 -17.22
N GLN A 65 -17.63 -13.10 -16.90
CA GLN A 65 -16.57 -12.91 -17.90
C GLN A 65 -16.28 -14.17 -18.71
N LYS A 66 -16.40 -15.35 -18.09
CA LYS A 66 -16.29 -16.65 -18.76
C LYS A 66 -17.54 -17.04 -19.59
N GLY A 67 -18.64 -16.29 -19.49
CA GLY A 67 -19.92 -16.66 -20.11
C GLY A 67 -20.71 -17.72 -19.32
N ALA A 68 -20.25 -18.09 -18.13
CA ALA A 68 -20.85 -19.07 -17.23
C ALA A 68 -21.95 -18.40 -16.38
N LEU A 69 -23.06 -18.01 -17.02
CA LEU A 69 -24.11 -17.22 -16.36
C LEU A 69 -24.90 -18.00 -15.31
N LYS A 70 -25.03 -19.32 -15.47
CA LYS A 70 -25.73 -20.18 -14.51
C LYS A 70 -24.96 -20.23 -13.18
N GLU A 71 -23.66 -20.47 -13.27
CA GLU A 71 -22.73 -20.52 -12.14
C GLU A 71 -22.64 -19.16 -11.44
N ALA A 72 -22.70 -18.06 -12.21
CA ALA A 72 -22.79 -16.71 -11.65
C ALA A 72 -24.06 -16.54 -10.79
N LYS A 73 -25.24 -16.94 -11.29
CA LYS A 73 -26.51 -16.88 -10.54
C LYS A 73 -26.45 -17.74 -9.27
N GLU A 74 -26.00 -18.98 -9.37
CA GLU A 74 -25.88 -19.89 -8.23
C GLU A 74 -24.94 -19.33 -7.14
N THR A 75 -23.84 -18.69 -7.54
CA THR A 75 -22.89 -18.07 -6.62
C THR A 75 -23.52 -16.88 -5.90
N TYR A 76 -24.29 -16.04 -6.61
CA TYR A 76 -25.02 -14.94 -6.00
C TYR A 76 -26.07 -15.43 -5.00
N GLU A 77 -26.85 -16.45 -5.34
CA GLU A 77 -27.84 -17.03 -4.42
C GLU A 77 -27.19 -17.57 -3.14
N LYS A 78 -26.02 -18.21 -3.26
CA LYS A 78 -25.24 -18.66 -2.09
C LYS A 78 -24.78 -17.49 -1.22
N ILE A 79 -24.31 -16.40 -1.84
CA ILE A 79 -23.91 -15.18 -1.12
C ILE A 79 -25.12 -14.53 -0.45
N GLU A 80 -26.28 -14.48 -1.09
CA GLU A 80 -27.50 -13.90 -0.51
C GLU A 80 -28.05 -14.73 0.65
N LYS A 81 -28.01 -16.06 0.53
CA LYS A 81 -28.35 -16.99 1.63
C LYS A 81 -27.41 -16.77 2.82
N TRP A 82 -26.10 -16.64 2.56
CA TRP A 82 -25.12 -16.37 3.59
C TRP A 82 -25.34 -15.02 4.29
N ASN A 83 -25.70 -13.99 3.52
CA ASN A 83 -25.99 -12.66 4.04
C ASN A 83 -27.39 -12.53 4.67
N GLY A 84 -28.23 -13.57 4.58
CA GLY A 84 -29.61 -13.55 5.06
C GLY A 84 -30.52 -12.57 4.29
N THR A 85 -30.16 -12.20 3.06
CA THR A 85 -30.89 -11.19 2.27
C THR A 85 -31.73 -11.78 1.14
N THR A 86 -32.07 -13.07 1.21
CA THR A 86 -32.86 -13.75 0.18
C THR A 86 -34.26 -13.14 0.08
N SER A 87 -34.55 -12.47 -1.02
CA SER A 87 -35.88 -11.89 -1.30
C SER A 87 -36.18 -11.97 -2.80
N PRO A 88 -37.43 -12.29 -3.20
CA PRO A 88 -37.81 -12.37 -4.62
C PRO A 88 -37.66 -11.03 -5.36
N GLU A 89 -37.75 -9.90 -4.67
CA GLU A 89 -37.46 -8.58 -5.26
C GLU A 89 -35.96 -8.41 -5.54
N ARG A 90 -35.12 -8.91 -4.63
CA ARG A 90 -33.67 -8.84 -4.77
C ARG A 90 -33.15 -9.77 -5.86
N GLN A 91 -33.80 -10.91 -6.08
CA GLN A 91 -33.55 -11.79 -7.21
C GLN A 91 -33.73 -11.07 -8.55
N LYS A 92 -34.78 -10.25 -8.71
CA LYS A 92 -35.00 -9.44 -9.92
C LYS A 92 -33.93 -8.36 -10.09
N VAL A 93 -33.55 -7.68 -9.00
CA VAL A 93 -32.45 -6.69 -9.02
C VAL A 93 -31.13 -7.35 -9.43
N LEU A 94 -30.89 -8.57 -8.94
CA LEU A 94 -29.71 -9.34 -9.27
C LEU A 94 -29.64 -9.70 -10.76
N GLU A 95 -30.74 -10.17 -11.33
CA GLU A 95 -30.79 -10.46 -12.77
C GLU A 95 -30.51 -9.21 -13.61
N GLN A 96 -31.04 -8.05 -13.22
CA GLN A 96 -30.73 -6.78 -13.86
C GLN A 96 -29.25 -6.41 -13.73
N LEU A 97 -28.62 -6.68 -12.59
CA LEU A 97 -27.18 -6.42 -12.38
C LEU A 97 -26.31 -7.33 -13.25
N ILE A 98 -26.66 -8.61 -13.33
CA ILE A 98 -25.97 -9.58 -14.20
C ILE A 98 -26.10 -9.14 -15.66
N GLN A 99 -27.31 -8.77 -16.10
CA GLN A 99 -27.55 -8.33 -17.46
C GLN A 99 -26.79 -7.02 -17.79
N LYS A 100 -26.75 -6.06 -16.86
CA LYS A 100 -25.93 -4.84 -17.01
C LYS A 100 -24.45 -5.17 -17.14
N GLU A 101 -23.93 -6.12 -16.36
CA GLU A 101 -22.52 -6.53 -16.44
C GLU A 101 -22.23 -7.27 -17.76
N VAL A 102 -23.13 -8.13 -18.24
CA VAL A 102 -23.02 -8.78 -19.56
C VAL A 102 -22.98 -7.73 -20.67
N LEU A 103 -23.93 -6.80 -20.70
CA LEU A 103 -23.97 -5.72 -21.69
C LEU A 103 -22.72 -4.84 -21.63
N PHE A 104 -22.20 -4.58 -20.43
CA PHE A 104 -20.94 -3.85 -20.26
C PHE A 104 -19.75 -4.61 -20.86
N LEU A 105 -19.69 -5.92 -20.65
CA LEU A 105 -18.63 -6.78 -21.20
C LEU A 105 -18.75 -6.93 -22.72
N GLU A 106 -19.95 -6.99 -23.27
CA GLU A 106 -20.19 -7.00 -24.72
C GLU A 106 -19.74 -5.69 -25.38
N LYS A 107 -20.12 -4.53 -24.80
CA LYS A 107 -19.59 -3.23 -25.22
C LYS A 107 -18.06 -3.19 -25.14
N LYS A 108 -17.48 -3.80 -24.11
CA LYS A 108 -16.02 -3.90 -23.96
C LYS A 108 -15.39 -4.84 -24.99
N LYS A 109 -16.02 -5.95 -25.36
CA LYS A 109 -15.58 -6.83 -26.46
C LYS A 109 -15.62 -6.13 -27.82
N GLN A 110 -16.62 -5.26 -28.03
CA GLN A 110 -16.74 -4.42 -29.23
C GLN A 110 -15.76 -3.24 -29.23
N SER A 111 -15.21 -2.87 -28.06
CA SER A 111 -14.20 -1.82 -27.94
C SER A 111 -12.83 -2.28 -28.45
N LYS A 112 -11.96 -1.32 -28.78
CA LYS A 112 -10.61 -1.58 -29.31
C LYS A 112 -9.84 -2.55 -28.41
N LYS A 113 -9.18 -3.55 -29.00
CA LYS A 113 -8.23 -4.41 -28.28
C LYS A 113 -7.05 -3.56 -27.81
N TYR A 114 -6.87 -3.47 -26.49
CA TYR A 114 -5.73 -2.76 -25.89
C TYR A 114 -4.58 -3.74 -25.63
N TYR A 115 -3.38 -3.30 -25.97
CA TYR A 115 -2.12 -4.01 -25.75
C TYR A 115 -1.22 -3.20 -24.82
N PHE A 116 -0.17 -3.83 -24.29
CA PHE A 116 0.73 -3.21 -23.31
C PHE A 116 1.35 -1.88 -23.78
N TYR A 117 1.72 -1.76 -25.05
CA TYR A 117 2.30 -0.51 -25.58
C TYR A 117 1.31 0.67 -25.61
N HIS A 118 -0.01 0.41 -25.62
CA HIS A 118 -1.01 1.48 -25.55
C HIS A 118 -0.98 2.23 -24.22
N LEU A 119 -0.37 1.66 -23.18
CA LEU A 119 -0.13 2.32 -21.91
C LEU A 119 0.86 3.50 -22.03
N PHE A 120 1.76 3.44 -23.02
CA PHE A 120 2.79 4.46 -23.28
C PHE A 120 2.51 5.29 -24.54
N TYR A 121 1.48 4.94 -25.31
CA TYR A 121 1.19 5.54 -26.61
C TYR A 121 0.70 7.00 -26.52
N THR A 122 -0.16 7.32 -25.55
CA THR A 122 -0.69 8.67 -25.37
C THR A 122 0.06 9.40 -24.27
N TRP A 123 0.43 10.68 -24.50
CA TRP A 123 1.15 11.50 -23.52
C TRP A 123 0.50 11.53 -22.13
N ASN A 124 -0.84 11.59 -22.08
CA ASN A 124 -1.58 11.53 -20.83
C ASN A 124 -1.36 10.20 -20.08
N MET A 125 -1.39 9.07 -20.79
CA MET A 125 -1.17 7.75 -20.19
C MET A 125 0.30 7.58 -19.77
N LEU A 126 1.24 8.01 -20.61
CA LEU A 126 2.66 8.01 -20.29
C LEU A 126 2.93 8.83 -19.01
N LYS A 127 2.36 10.04 -18.91
CA LYS A 127 2.47 10.90 -17.72
C LYS A 127 1.94 10.21 -16.46
N TYR A 128 0.77 9.55 -16.54
CA TYR A 128 0.24 8.81 -15.40
C TYR A 128 1.14 7.63 -15.00
N ASN A 129 1.66 6.87 -15.96
CA ASN A 129 2.58 5.77 -15.69
C ASN A 129 3.89 6.26 -15.06
N LEU A 130 4.49 7.32 -15.60
CA LEU A 130 5.72 7.88 -15.05
C LEU A 130 5.52 8.38 -13.61
N VAL A 131 4.42 9.07 -13.33
CA VAL A 131 4.11 9.55 -11.96
C VAL A 131 3.91 8.38 -11.00
N ILE A 132 3.17 7.33 -11.40
CA ILE A 132 2.92 6.16 -10.55
C ILE A 132 4.22 5.36 -10.34
N SER A 133 5.00 5.12 -11.39
CA SER A 133 6.28 4.41 -11.29
C SER A 133 7.27 5.15 -10.41
N PHE A 134 7.39 6.48 -10.59
CA PHE A 134 8.24 7.31 -9.75
C PHE A 134 7.76 7.31 -8.29
N SER A 135 6.46 7.39 -8.05
CA SER A 135 5.89 7.29 -6.70
C SER A 135 6.20 5.95 -6.04
N LEU A 136 6.11 4.85 -6.80
CA LEU A 136 6.43 3.51 -6.31
C LEU A 136 7.91 3.39 -5.96
N LEU A 137 8.80 3.95 -6.78
CA LEU A 137 10.24 4.01 -6.49
C LEU A 137 10.54 4.82 -5.24
N CYS A 138 10.02 6.05 -5.12
CA CYS A 138 10.23 6.89 -3.93
C CYS A 138 9.72 6.20 -2.65
N THR A 139 8.52 5.65 -2.70
CA THR A 139 7.90 4.98 -1.55
C THR A 139 8.63 3.68 -1.21
N GLY A 140 9.01 2.88 -2.21
CA GLY A 140 9.77 1.64 -2.03
C GLY A 140 11.13 1.89 -1.41
N THR A 141 11.92 2.81 -1.96
CA THR A 141 13.24 3.17 -1.44
C THR A 141 13.15 3.70 -0.01
N THR A 142 12.17 4.57 0.28
CA THR A 142 11.95 5.09 1.64
C THR A 142 11.60 3.96 2.61
N ASN A 143 10.73 3.03 2.20
CA ASN A 143 10.33 1.89 3.02
C ASN A 143 11.52 0.97 3.35
N TYR A 144 12.30 0.58 2.34
CA TYR A 144 13.48 -0.27 2.56
C TYR A 144 14.57 0.45 3.35
N ALA A 145 14.79 1.74 3.10
CA ALA A 145 15.73 2.54 3.88
C ALA A 145 15.35 2.55 5.38
N LEU A 146 14.06 2.65 5.69
CA LEU A 146 13.59 2.57 7.08
C LEU A 146 13.81 1.18 7.68
N ILE A 147 13.42 0.12 6.96
CA ILE A 147 13.59 -1.26 7.43
C ILE A 147 15.07 -1.57 7.71
N PHE A 148 16.00 -1.21 6.82
CA PHE A 148 17.43 -1.49 7.02
C PHE A 148 18.10 -0.64 8.10
N ASN A 149 17.50 0.47 8.53
CA ASN A 149 18.05 1.31 9.59
C ASN A 149 17.30 1.15 10.92
N ILE A 150 16.27 0.29 10.99
CA ILE A 150 15.47 0.10 12.20
C ILE A 150 16.28 -0.50 13.35
N GLU A 151 17.28 -1.32 13.02
CA GLU A 151 18.22 -1.93 13.98
C GLU A 151 19.22 -0.92 14.53
N LYS A 152 19.46 0.18 13.82
CA LYS A 152 20.37 1.26 14.27
C LYS A 152 19.70 2.26 15.19
N LEU A 153 18.36 2.25 15.24
CA LEU A 153 17.62 3.08 16.17
C LEU A 153 17.83 2.54 17.58
N SER A 154 18.00 3.43 18.56
CA SER A 154 18.10 3.02 19.97
C SER A 154 16.81 2.33 20.42
N GLY A 155 16.95 1.32 21.29
CA GLY A 155 15.83 0.52 21.79
C GLY A 155 15.77 -0.90 21.22
N SER A 156 14.64 -1.57 21.41
CA SER A 156 14.44 -2.93 20.87
C SER A 156 13.89 -2.87 19.45
N VAL A 157 14.40 -3.75 18.58
CA VAL A 157 13.95 -3.87 17.19
C VAL A 157 12.44 -4.13 17.10
N TYR A 158 11.89 -4.90 18.05
CA TYR A 158 10.46 -5.19 18.15
C TYR A 158 9.63 -3.94 18.43
N LEU A 159 10.02 -3.13 19.43
CA LEU A 159 9.30 -1.92 19.79
C LEU A 159 9.37 -0.86 18.68
N ASN A 160 10.53 -0.73 18.04
CA ASN A 160 10.71 0.16 16.89
C ASN A 160 9.82 -0.26 15.71
N ASN A 161 9.70 -1.56 15.44
CA ASN A 161 8.77 -2.10 14.44
C ASN A 161 7.30 -1.84 14.78
N VAL A 162 6.91 -1.97 16.05
CA VAL A 162 5.53 -1.65 16.50
C VAL A 162 5.21 -0.17 16.30
N ILE A 163 6.10 0.73 16.73
CA ILE A 163 5.92 2.18 16.55
C ILE A 163 5.76 2.51 15.07
N PHE A 164 6.62 1.94 14.22
CA PHE A 164 6.54 2.14 12.77
C PHE A 164 5.21 1.65 12.20
N GLY A 165 4.76 0.46 12.61
CA GLY A 165 3.46 -0.10 12.22
C GLY A 165 2.28 0.79 12.64
N VAL A 166 2.29 1.29 13.88
CA VAL A 166 1.24 2.17 14.43
C VAL A 166 1.18 3.49 13.68
N ILE A 167 2.33 4.15 13.45
CA ILE A 167 2.40 5.40 12.71
C ILE A 167 1.82 5.21 11.30
N ARG A 168 2.22 4.16 10.59
CA ARG A 168 1.70 3.87 9.25
C ARG A 168 0.20 3.58 9.26
N TYR A 169 -0.26 2.80 10.23
CA TYR A 169 -1.67 2.47 10.33
C TYR A 169 -2.52 3.70 10.61
N PHE A 170 -2.06 4.58 11.51
CA PHE A 170 -2.68 5.87 11.79
C PHE A 170 -2.84 6.71 10.51
N PHE A 171 -1.76 6.91 9.73
CA PHE A 171 -1.83 7.67 8.49
C PHE A 171 -2.77 7.04 7.45
N ASN A 172 -2.83 5.71 7.35
CA ASN A 172 -3.75 5.02 6.44
C ASN A 172 -5.22 5.21 6.83
N ILE A 173 -5.54 5.14 8.11
CA ILE A 173 -6.90 5.37 8.61
C ILE A 173 -7.30 6.83 8.41
N VAL A 174 -6.43 7.78 8.77
CA VAL A 174 -6.67 9.21 8.53
C VAL A 174 -6.91 9.48 7.05
N TYR A 175 -6.07 8.93 6.16
CA TYR A 175 -6.27 9.07 4.72
C TYR A 175 -7.59 8.46 4.24
N GLY A 176 -7.96 7.28 4.76
CA GLY A 176 -9.24 6.63 4.47
C GLY A 176 -10.45 7.46 4.91
N ILE A 177 -10.38 8.09 6.08
CA ILE A 177 -11.43 8.98 6.61
C ILE A 177 -11.54 10.24 5.77
N ILE A 178 -10.41 10.85 5.40
CA ILE A 178 -10.38 12.03 4.53
C ILE A 178 -10.98 11.71 3.15
N ASP A 179 -10.63 10.58 2.54
CA ASP A 179 -11.20 10.16 1.25
C ASP A 179 -12.71 9.90 1.35
N TYR A 180 -13.19 9.38 2.48
CA TYR A 180 -14.60 9.11 2.71
C TYR A 180 -15.43 10.37 2.96
N ASN A 181 -14.92 11.29 3.79
CA ASN A 181 -15.64 12.49 4.23
C ASN A 181 -15.46 13.69 3.29
N CYS A 182 -14.34 13.79 2.59
CA CYS A 182 -13.99 14.97 1.79
C CYS A 182 -13.72 14.59 0.33
N PRO A 183 -14.76 14.26 -0.46
CA PRO A 183 -14.59 13.96 -1.88
C PRO A 183 -14.01 15.15 -2.68
N SER A 184 -14.20 16.38 -2.19
CA SER A 184 -13.75 17.63 -2.83
C SER A 184 -12.23 17.79 -2.90
N ILE A 185 -11.48 17.19 -1.97
CA ILE A 185 -10.01 17.32 -1.94
C ILE A 185 -9.37 16.63 -3.15
N GLY A 186 -10.03 15.61 -3.71
CA GLY A 186 -9.59 14.91 -4.90
C GLY A 186 -8.30 14.09 -4.68
N ARG A 187 -8.36 12.79 -4.96
CA ARG A 187 -7.26 11.84 -4.73
C ARG A 187 -5.92 12.23 -5.38
N LYS A 188 -5.99 12.90 -6.54
CA LYS A 188 -4.80 13.38 -7.27
C LYS A 188 -4.04 14.46 -6.50
N HIS A 189 -4.73 15.33 -5.76
CA HIS A 189 -4.05 16.37 -4.98
C HIS A 189 -3.30 15.75 -3.81
N ILE A 190 -3.95 14.86 -3.06
CA ILE A 190 -3.32 14.19 -1.90
C ILE A 190 -2.05 13.44 -2.33
N HIS A 191 -2.11 12.71 -3.45
CA HIS A 191 -0.95 12.00 -3.96
C HIS A 191 0.20 12.94 -4.35
N ARG A 192 -0.09 14.08 -4.99
CA ARG A 192 0.94 15.07 -5.33
C ARG A 192 1.59 15.67 -4.09
N TRP A 193 0.80 16.05 -3.09
CA TRP A 193 1.30 16.56 -1.81
C TRP A 193 2.20 15.55 -1.09
N ALA A 194 1.80 14.28 -1.05
CA ALA A 194 2.60 13.22 -0.44
C ALA A 194 3.96 13.02 -1.14
N ILE A 195 3.98 13.01 -2.48
CA ILE A 195 5.24 12.89 -3.24
C ILE A 195 6.14 14.10 -3.02
N SER A 196 5.58 15.32 -3.11
CA SER A 196 6.34 16.55 -2.86
C SER A 196 6.96 16.56 -1.46
N PHE A 197 6.22 16.10 -0.45
CA PHE A 197 6.73 15.96 0.91
C PHE A 197 7.90 14.97 1.01
N ILE A 198 7.77 13.79 0.39
CA ILE A 198 8.85 12.77 0.38
C ILE A 198 10.11 13.33 -0.30
N ILE A 199 9.98 13.98 -1.45
CA ILE A 199 11.12 14.58 -2.16
C ILE A 199 11.78 15.66 -1.29
N ALA A 200 11.00 16.54 -0.66
CA ALA A 200 11.53 17.58 0.21
C ALA A 200 12.32 16.99 1.40
N MET A 201 11.82 15.92 2.01
CA MET A 201 12.52 15.22 3.10
C MET A 201 13.83 14.57 2.62
N LEU A 202 13.82 13.93 1.43
CA LEU A 202 15.03 13.34 0.86
C LEU A 202 16.09 14.41 0.53
N LEU A 203 15.66 15.57 0.00
CA LEU A 203 16.54 16.71 -0.25
C LEU A 203 17.12 17.26 1.05
N PHE A 204 16.32 17.36 2.11
CA PHE A 204 16.78 17.81 3.43
C PHE A 204 17.87 16.88 3.99
N VAL A 205 17.69 15.55 3.90
CA VAL A 205 18.72 14.58 4.30
C VAL A 205 20.00 14.71 3.48
N PHE A 206 19.88 14.99 2.17
CA PHE A 206 21.04 15.21 1.32
C PHE A 206 21.81 16.48 1.72
N VAL A 207 21.10 17.58 1.96
CA VAL A 207 21.69 18.86 2.37
C VAL A 207 22.40 18.73 3.71
N THR A 208 21.78 18.10 4.70
CA THR A 208 22.40 17.89 6.02
C THR A 208 23.68 17.06 5.94
N LYS A 209 23.70 16.00 5.11
CA LYS A 209 24.93 15.23 4.85
C LYS A 209 26.00 16.04 4.12
N ALA A 210 25.62 16.85 3.13
CA ALA A 210 26.55 17.69 2.39
C ALA A 210 27.18 18.77 3.29
N LEU A 211 26.38 19.42 4.13
CA LEU A 211 26.85 20.38 5.13
C LEU A 211 27.76 19.71 6.16
N GLY A 212 27.39 18.54 6.69
CA GLY A 212 28.22 17.78 7.62
C GLY A 212 29.59 17.45 7.02
N LYS A 213 29.64 17.02 5.75
CA LYS A 213 30.90 16.78 5.04
C LYS A 213 31.70 18.08 4.86
N TYR A 214 31.05 19.17 4.44
CA TYR A 214 31.69 20.48 4.26
C TYR A 214 32.33 21.00 5.56
N PHE A 215 31.61 20.93 6.69
CA PHE A 215 32.14 21.33 7.99
C PHE A 215 33.25 20.40 8.47
N SER A 216 33.16 19.09 8.25
CA SER A 216 34.24 18.16 8.62
C SER A 216 35.54 18.42 7.85
N VAL A 217 35.44 18.77 6.56
CA VAL A 217 36.60 19.09 5.71
C VAL A 217 37.22 20.43 6.10
N ASN A 218 36.40 21.44 6.41
CA ASN A 218 36.89 22.75 6.84
C ASN A 218 37.46 22.76 8.26
N TYR A 219 36.93 21.95 9.18
CA TYR A 219 37.45 21.85 10.55
C TYR A 219 38.75 21.02 10.62
N ASN A 220 38.88 19.99 9.78
CA ASN A 220 40.13 19.21 9.63
C ASN A 220 41.13 19.82 8.63
N SER A 221 40.92 21.09 8.22
CA SER A 221 41.90 21.83 7.41
C SER A 221 43.09 22.23 8.30
N PRO A 222 44.35 21.96 7.90
CA PRO A 222 45.55 22.14 8.72
C PRO A 222 45.86 23.59 9.16
N LYS A 223 45.04 24.57 8.79
CA LYS A 223 45.20 25.98 9.17
C LYS A 223 44.77 26.30 10.61
N SER A 224 44.06 25.42 11.31
CA SER A 224 43.68 25.62 12.72
C SER A 224 44.78 25.20 13.70
N SER A 225 45.62 24.22 13.34
CA SER A 225 46.77 23.77 14.12
C SER A 225 47.94 24.75 14.10
N GLU A 226 48.20 25.44 12.98
CA GLU A 226 49.27 26.45 12.90
C GLU A 226 48.99 27.68 13.80
N LYS A 227 47.73 28.06 14.04
CA LYS A 227 47.43 29.21 14.90
C LYS A 227 47.66 28.95 16.39
N PHE A 228 47.74 27.70 16.83
CA PHE A 228 48.04 27.36 18.22
C PHE A 228 49.55 27.23 18.48
N GLU A 229 50.34 26.76 17.51
CA GLU A 229 51.80 26.69 17.68
C GLU A 229 52.47 28.06 17.64
N PHE A 230 51.96 29.02 16.86
CA PHE A 230 52.52 30.38 16.81
C PHE A 230 52.23 31.25 18.04
N ARG A 231 51.47 30.78 19.03
CA ARG A 231 51.21 31.52 20.28
C ARG A 231 51.95 30.96 21.50
N VAL A 232 52.66 29.85 21.35
CA VAL A 232 53.43 29.19 22.43
C VAL A 232 54.94 29.33 22.24
N SER A 233 55.39 29.84 21.08
CA SER A 233 56.80 30.13 20.81
C SER A 233 57.06 31.64 20.74
N LYS A 234 57.65 32.15 21.82
CA LYS A 234 58.21 33.50 22.08
C LYS A 234 57.27 34.62 22.48
#